data_AF-A0A1I6DZX5-F1
#
_entry.id   AF-A0A1I6DZX5-F1
#
_cell.length_a   1.000
_cell.length_b   1.000
_cell.length_c   1.000
_cell.angle_alpha   90.00
_cell.angle_beta   90.00
_cell.angle_gamma   90.00
#
_symmetry.space_group_name_H-M   'P 1'
#
loop_
_entity.id
_entity.type
_entity.pdbx_description
1 polymer ?
#
loop_
_entity_poly.entity_id
_entity_poly.type
_entity_poly.pdbx_seq_one_letter_code
_entity_poly.pdbx_strand_id
1 'polypeptide(L)' 'MLCKDCLHFKQWKKIEAAVCEKNHKPVETTSRPCDEFVSKLHMTDEWGETPCNSTKSCK' A
#
# COMPACT_ATOMS: atom_id res chain seq x y z
N MET A 1 -4.20 0.70 -13.04
CA MET A 1 -3.79 0.21 -11.72
C MET A 1 -2.27 0.27 -11.66
N LEU A 2 -1.70 0.98 -10.69
CA LEU A 2 -0.26 1.21 -10.53
C LEU A 2 0.22 0.67 -9.18
N CYS A 3 1.54 0.50 -9.02
CA CYS A 3 2.11 0.05 -7.75
C CYS A 3 1.72 0.96 -6.58
N LYS A 4 1.54 2.27 -6.81
CA LYS A 4 1.04 3.23 -5.79
C LYS A 4 -0.35 2.91 -5.26
N ASP A 5 -1.18 2.21 -6.04
CA ASP A 5 -2.54 1.80 -5.69
C ASP A 5 -2.54 0.51 -4.85
N CYS A 6 -1.36 -0.08 -4.58
CA CYS A 6 -1.20 -1.31 -3.82
C CYS A 6 -1.26 -1.06 -2.31
N LEU A 7 -1.85 -2.00 -1.56
CA LEU A 7 -1.98 -1.96 -0.10
C LEU A 7 -0.62 -1.86 0.59
N HIS A 8 0.35 -2.57 0.05
CA HIS A 8 1.72 -2.61 0.57
C HIS A 8 2.60 -1.45 0.11
N PHE A 9 2.07 -0.51 -0.67
CA PHE A 9 2.83 0.65 -1.11
C PHE A 9 2.98 1.67 0.01
N LYS A 10 4.22 2.02 0.32
CA LYS A 10 4.56 3.06 1.29
C LYS A 10 5.52 4.06 0.67
N GLN A 11 5.13 5.33 0.71
CA GLN A 11 5.94 6.42 0.19
C GLN A 11 6.31 7.37 1.32
N TRP A 12 7.59 7.72 1.40
CA TRP A 12 8.08 8.76 2.29
C TRP A 12 8.24 10.07 1.53
N LYS A 13 7.30 11.00 1.72
CA LYS A 13 7.33 12.34 1.09
C LYS A 13 8.62 13.12 1.38
N LYS A 14 9.27 12.85 2.52
CA LYS A 14 10.49 13.56 2.93
C LYS A 14 11.71 13.25 2.05
N ILE A 15 11.76 12.08 1.45
CA ILE A 15 12.91 11.60 0.65
C ILE A 15 12.49 11.15 -0.75
N GLU A 16 11.25 11.44 -1.15
CA GLU A 16 10.63 11.03 -2.42
C GLU A 16 10.75 9.54 -2.76
N ALA A 17 11.06 8.70 -1.77
CA ALA A 17 11.25 7.27 -1.96
C ALA A 17 9.93 6.51 -1.72
N ALA A 18 9.73 5.46 -2.52
CA ALA A 18 8.64 4.51 -2.33
C ALA A 18 9.18 3.08 -2.22
N VAL A 19 8.56 2.31 -1.33
CA VAL A 19 8.88 0.90 -1.10
C VAL A 19 7.62 0.05 -1.01
N CYS A 20 7.77 -1.22 -1.31
CA CYS A 20 6.77 -2.24 -1.01
C CYS A 20 7.05 -2.82 0.38
N GLU A 21 6.16 -2.63 1.34
CA GLU A 21 6.29 -3.16 2.71
C GLU A 21 6.27 -4.69 2.76
N LYS A 22 5.71 -5.36 1.76
CA LYS A 22 5.69 -6.83 1.73
C LYS A 22 7.07 -7.42 1.44
N ASN A 23 7.79 -6.81 0.51
CA ASN A 23 9.09 -7.32 0.03
C ASN A 23 10.28 -6.47 0.52
N HIS A 24 10.02 -5.36 1.22
CA HIS A 24 11.00 -4.34 1.60
C HIS A 24 11.88 -3.85 0.45
N LYS A 25 11.35 -3.89 -0.78
CA LYS A 25 12.05 -3.44 -1.99
C LYS A 25 11.61 -2.04 -2.38
N PRO A 26 12.52 -1.20 -2.88
CA PRO A 26 12.14 0.06 -3.50
C PRO A 26 11.25 -0.23 -4.71
N VAL A 27 10.18 0.56 -4.86
CA VAL A 27 9.24 0.46 -5.96
C VAL A 27 8.98 1.84 -6.53
N GLU A 28 8.81 1.93 -7.84
CA GLU A 28 8.42 3.19 -8.47
C GLU A 28 6.90 3.38 -8.43
N THR A 29 6.47 4.62 -8.27
CA THR A 29 5.05 4.99 -8.14
C THR A 29 4.26 4.75 -9.43
N THR A 30 4.94 4.84 -10.57
CA THR A 30 4.42 4.66 -11.93
C THR A 30 4.65 3.24 -12.46
N SER A 31 5.33 2.38 -11.69
CA SER A 31 5.55 1.00 -12.10
C SER A 31 4.26 0.19 -12.13
N ARG A 32 4.25 -0.83 -12.99
CA ARG A 32 3.13 -1.78 -13.05
C ARG A 32 3.02 -2.54 -11.72
N PRO A 33 1.78 -2.88 -11.30
CA PRO A 33 1.55 -3.74 -10.16
C PRO A 33 2.19 -5.12 -10.38
N CYS A 34 2.71 -5.72 -9.31
CA CYS A 34 3.19 -7.10 -9.32
C CYS A 34 2.01 -8.10 -9.25
N ASP A 35 2.27 -9.38 -9.48
CA ASP A 35 1.28 -10.45 -9.35
C ASP A 35 0.59 -10.49 -7.97
N GLU A 36 1.33 -10.10 -6.93
CA GLU A 36 0.85 -10.04 -5.55
C GLU A 36 0.16 -8.71 -5.21
N PHE A 37 -0.31 -7.98 -6.22
CA PHE A 37 -0.94 -6.67 -6.04
C PHE A 37 -2.28 -6.79 -5.31
N VAL A 38 -2.40 -6.00 -4.25
CA VAL A 38 -3.63 -5.88 -3.46
C VAL A 38 -4.13 -4.45 -3.60
N SER A 39 -5.24 -4.22 -4.29
CA SER A 39 -5.81 -2.89 -4.49
C SER A 39 -6.19 -2.22 -3.15
N LYS A 40 -5.69 -1.00 -2.89
CA LYS A 40 -6.21 -0.13 -1.82
C LYS A 40 -7.61 0.41 -2.12
N LEU A 41 -8.01 0.45 -3.39
CA LEU A 41 -9.27 1.07 -3.82
C LEU A 41 -10.52 0.44 -3.18
N HIS A 42 -10.47 -0.83 -2.79
CA HIS A 42 -11.59 -1.53 -2.15
C HIS A 42 -11.66 -1.34 -0.61
N MET A 43 -10.73 -0.60 -0.01
CA MET A 43 -10.71 -0.33 1.44
C MET A 43 -11.31 1.04 1.81
N THR A 44 -11.70 1.85 0.82
CA THR A 44 -12.35 3.15 1.06
C THR A 44 -13.88 3.03 0.98
N ASP A 45 -14.43 1.85 1.25
CA ASP A 45 -15.87 1.68 1.41
C ASP A 45 -16.25 2.28 2.78
N GLU A 46 -16.75 3.51 2.71
CA GLU A 46 -17.68 4.17 3.65
C GLU A 46 -17.28 4.43 5.11
N TRP A 47 -16.07 4.12 5.60
CA TRP A 47 -15.72 4.39 7.02
C TRP A 47 -14.32 4.94 7.32
N GLY A 48 -13.64 5.62 6.39
CA GLY A 48 -12.57 6.59 6.74
C GLY A 48 -11.45 6.15 7.69
N GLU A 49 -11.19 4.85 7.86
CA GLU A 49 -10.17 4.34 8.76
C GLU A 49 -9.06 3.68 7.95
N THR A 50 -7.96 4.41 7.80
CA THR A 50 -6.66 3.84 7.43
C THR A 50 -6.35 2.66 8.36
N PRO A 51 -6.15 1.42 7.87
CA PRO A 51 -5.62 0.37 8.71
C PRO A 51 -4.13 0.65 8.91
N CYS A 52 -3.82 1.49 9.90
CA CYS A 52 -2.49 1.58 10.44
C CYS A 52 -2.21 0.25 11.14
N ASN A 53 -1.22 -0.46 10.61
CA ASN A 53 -0.59 -1.64 11.16
C ASN A 53 -0.64 -1.71 12.70
N SER A 54 -1.28 -2.75 13.24
CA SER A 54 -0.86 -3.51 14.43
C SER A 54 -2.10 -4.08 15.12
N THR A 55 -2.15 -5.42 15.20
CA THR A 55 -2.81 -6.16 16.29
C THR A 55 -4.20 -5.67 16.71
N LYS A 56 -5.27 -6.24 16.13
CA LYS A 56 -6.22 -7.04 16.92
C LYS A 56 -7.23 -7.75 16.02
N SER A 57 -7.49 -8.98 16.44
CA SER A 57 -8.43 -9.95 15.92
C SER A 57 -9.76 -9.32 15.51
N CYS A 58 -10.21 -9.64 14.29
CA CYS A 58 -11.62 -9.62 13.93
C CYS A 58 -12.41 -10.41 14.98
N LYS A 59 -13.43 -9.80 15.56
CA LYS A 59 -14.53 -10.48 16.22
C LYS A 59 -15.79 -9.65 16.07
#